data_AF-A0A8T7GNW8-F1
#
_entry.id   AF-A0A8T7GNW8-F1
#
_cell.length_a   1.000
_cell.length_b   1.000
_cell.length_c   1.000
_cell.angle_alpha   90.00
_cell.angle_beta   90.00
_cell.angle_gamma   90.00
#
_symmetry.space_group_name_H-M   'P 1'
#
loop_
_entity.id
_entity.type
_entity.pdbx_description
1 polymer ?
#
loop_
_entity_poly.entity_id
_entity_poly.type
_entity_poly.pdbx_seq_one_letter_code
_entity_poly.pdbx_strand_id
1 'polypeptide(L)'
;IRVVYHFTSSRSPSSLVALEVEVPRGEPRLPSISDVYPAAELQEREQREMLGVEFEGLRDRRHLLLPEDWPEGVYPLRKDFRVPDEPFMSTRPSGHSLEDLQRMLAELEGEGGNQ
;
A
#
# COMPACT_ATOMS: atom_id res chain seq x y z
N ILE A 1 -4.07 -13.08 12.46
CA ILE A 1 -4.23 -11.64 12.16
C ILE A 1 -5.51 -11.19 12.84
N ARG A 2 -5.59 -9.94 13.27
CA ARG A 2 -6.78 -9.40 13.95
C ARG A 2 -7.23 -8.18 13.19
N VAL A 3 -8.47 -8.18 12.72
CA VAL A 3 -9.09 -7.04 12.03
C VAL A 3 -10.11 -6.43 12.99
N VAL A 4 -10.04 -5.12 13.20
CA VAL A 4 -10.90 -4.41 14.15
C VAL A 4 -11.68 -3.32 13.42
N TYR A 5 -13.00 -3.44 13.43
CA TYR A 5 -13.89 -2.42 12.89
C TYR A 5 -14.46 -1.57 14.01
N HIS A 6 -14.44 -0.26 13.85
CA HIS A 6 -15.00 0.69 14.80
C HIS A 6 -16.26 1.31 14.24
N PHE A 7 -17.37 1.12 14.96
CA PHE A 7 -18.68 1.64 14.59
C PHE A 7 -19.17 2.65 15.61
N THR A 8 -19.85 3.69 15.13
CA THR A 8 -20.59 4.64 15.95
C THR A 8 -22.00 4.78 15.39
N SER A 9 -22.93 5.25 16.23
CA SER A 9 -24.30 5.54 15.81
C SER A 9 -24.52 7.03 15.71
N SER A 10 -25.12 7.50 14.61
CA SER A 10 -25.51 8.91 14.45
C SER A 10 -26.52 9.37 15.51
N ARG A 11 -27.31 8.44 16.05
CA ARG A 11 -28.28 8.72 17.14
C ARG A 11 -27.63 8.76 18.52
N SER A 12 -26.43 8.24 18.67
CA SER A 12 -25.69 8.20 19.94
C SER A 12 -24.19 8.30 19.67
N PRO A 13 -23.69 9.49 19.32
CA PRO A 13 -22.31 9.66 18.84
C PRO A 13 -21.24 9.33 19.89
N SER A 14 -21.60 9.34 21.17
CA SER A 14 -20.72 8.96 22.29
C SER A 14 -20.57 7.45 22.46
N SER A 15 -21.35 6.65 21.74
CA SER A 15 -21.26 5.18 21.80
C SER A 15 -20.36 4.67 20.68
N LEU A 16 -19.30 3.95 21.06
CA LEU A 16 -18.36 3.28 20.17
C LEU A 16 -18.46 1.77 20.38
N VAL A 17 -18.59 1.02 19.29
CA VAL A 17 -18.52 -0.45 19.29
C VAL A 17 -17.33 -0.87 18.45
N ALA A 18 -16.44 -1.68 19.04
CA ALA A 18 -15.34 -2.31 18.33
C ALA A 18 -15.69 -3.79 18.06
N LEU A 19 -15.74 -4.16 16.79
CA LEU A 19 -15.88 -5.54 16.35
C LEU A 19 -14.50 -6.09 16.03
N GLU A 20 -14.04 -7.04 16.83
CA GLU A 20 -12.77 -7.72 16.63
C GLU A 20 -13.00 -9.07 15.96
N VAL A 21 -12.27 -9.33 14.88
CA VAL A 21 -12.30 -10.60 14.15
C VAL A 21 -10.91 -11.19 14.11
N GLU A 22 -10.78 -12.41 14.63
CA GLU A 22 -9.55 -13.19 14.53
C GLU A 22 -9.53 -13.98 13.23
N VAL A 23 -8.45 -13.82 12.46
CA VAL A 23 -8.28 -14.43 11.15
C VAL A 23 -7.02 -15.30 11.13
N PRO A 24 -7.10 -16.57 10.70
CA PRO A 24 -5.93 -17.43 10.57
C PRO A 24 -4.84 -16.79 9.72
N ARG A 25 -3.57 -16.84 10.16
CA ARG A 25 -2.46 -16.23 9.42
C ARG A 25 -2.13 -16.98 8.12
N GLY A 26 -2.34 -18.29 8.09
CA GLY A 26 -2.05 -19.12 6.90
C GLY A 26 -3.03 -18.89 5.75
N GLU A 27 -4.27 -18.49 6.07
CA GLU A 27 -5.31 -18.18 5.10
C GLU A 27 -6.12 -16.97 5.59
N PRO A 28 -5.55 -15.75 5.51
CA PRO A 28 -6.17 -14.57 6.09
C PRO A 28 -7.27 -14.03 5.19
N ARG A 29 -8.44 -14.64 5.22
CA ARG A 29 -9.61 -14.29 4.39
C ARG A 29 -10.78 -13.84 5.23
N LEU A 30 -11.50 -12.83 4.77
CA LEU A 30 -12.74 -12.32 5.37
C LEU A 30 -13.73 -11.83 4.30
N PRO A 31 -15.05 -11.86 4.56
CA PRO A 31 -16.01 -11.14 3.73
C PRO A 31 -15.80 -9.62 3.90
N SER A 32 -15.84 -8.88 2.78
CA SER A 32 -15.88 -7.42 2.78
C SER A 32 -17.23 -6.95 3.33
N ILE A 33 -17.23 -5.84 4.06
CA ILE A 33 -18.46 -5.15 4.48
C ILE A 33 -18.81 -3.96 3.58
N SER A 34 -18.12 -3.79 2.45
CA SER A 34 -18.28 -2.65 1.54
C SER A 34 -19.63 -2.60 0.83
N ASP A 35 -20.36 -3.71 0.80
CA ASP A 35 -21.74 -3.81 0.33
C ASP A 35 -22.72 -3.07 1.25
N VAL A 36 -22.51 -3.15 2.56
CA VAL A 36 -23.30 -2.45 3.60
C VAL A 36 -22.72 -1.07 3.91
N TYR A 37 -21.40 -0.97 4.01
CA TYR A 37 -20.65 0.23 4.36
C TYR A 37 -19.62 0.56 3.27
N PRO A 38 -20.00 1.29 2.20
CA PRO A 38 -19.11 1.57 1.08
C PRO A 38 -17.78 2.23 1.46
N ALA A 39 -17.76 3.01 2.54
CA ALA A 39 -16.54 3.63 3.05
C ALA A 39 -15.47 2.63 3.51
N ALA A 40 -15.85 1.39 3.82
CA ALA A 40 -14.92 0.34 4.23
C ALA A 40 -14.02 -0.13 3.08
N GLU A 41 -14.40 0.05 1.81
CA GLU A 41 -13.64 -0.46 0.66
C GLU A 41 -12.20 0.07 0.63
N LEU A 42 -11.99 1.36 0.90
CA LEU A 42 -10.63 1.94 0.94
C LEU A 42 -9.78 1.34 2.07
N GLN A 43 -10.37 1.17 3.25
CA GLN A 43 -9.68 0.63 4.42
C GLN A 43 -9.35 -0.84 4.19
N GLU A 44 -10.31 -1.63 3.69
CA GLU A 44 -10.10 -3.05 3.38
C GLU A 44 -9.04 -3.25 2.27
N ARG A 45 -9.02 -2.36 1.26
CA ARG A 45 -7.96 -2.36 0.24
C ARG A 45 -6.58 -2.05 0.82
N GLU A 46 -6.48 -1.04 1.70
CA GLU A 46 -5.24 -0.75 2.43
C GLU A 46 -4.79 -1.95 3.27
N GLN A 47 -5.68 -2.55 4.05
CA GLN A 47 -5.34 -3.71 4.89
C GLN A 47 -4.94 -4.93 4.04
N ARG A 48 -5.58 -5.14 2.89
CA ARG A 48 -5.20 -6.18 1.93
C ARG A 48 -3.79 -5.97 1.43
N GLU A 49 -3.47 -4.75 1.04
CA GLU A 49 -2.17 -4.42 0.46
C GLU A 49 -1.04 -4.40 1.50
N MET A 50 -1.29 -3.86 2.69
CA MET A 50 -0.26 -3.62 3.70
C MET A 50 -0.07 -4.77 4.68
N LEU A 51 -1.12 -5.56 4.94
CA LEU A 51 -1.12 -6.68 5.88
C LEU A 51 -1.48 -8.02 5.24
N GLY A 52 -1.90 -8.06 3.98
CA GLY A 52 -2.19 -9.29 3.25
C GLY A 52 -3.44 -10.01 3.72
N VAL A 53 -4.48 -9.26 4.11
CA VAL A 53 -5.81 -9.82 4.39
C VAL A 53 -6.64 -9.79 3.12
N GLU A 54 -7.10 -10.93 2.64
CA GLU A 54 -7.95 -11.00 1.46
C GLU A 54 -9.43 -10.77 1.83
N PHE A 55 -10.02 -9.73 1.25
CA PHE A 55 -11.44 -9.44 1.41
C PHE A 55 -12.25 -9.94 0.20
N GLU A 56 -13.27 -10.74 0.45
CA GLU A 56 -14.18 -11.29 -0.55
C GLU A 56 -15.29 -10.26 -0.84
N GLY A 57 -15.52 -9.95 -2.12
CA GLY A 57 -16.56 -8.97 -2.52
C GLY A 57 -16.06 -7.55 -2.82
N LEU A 58 -14.76 -7.26 -2.72
CA LEU A 58 -14.18 -5.98 -3.17
C LEU A 58 -14.40 -5.76 -4.67
N ARG A 59 -14.80 -4.55 -5.06
CA ARG A 59 -15.07 -4.18 -6.46
C ARG A 59 -13.78 -3.90 -7.22
N ASP A 60 -12.81 -3.30 -6.56
CA ASP A 60 -11.47 -3.03 -7.10
C ASP A 60 -10.38 -3.69 -6.25
N ARG A 61 -9.58 -4.56 -6.87
CA ARG A 61 -8.48 -5.30 -6.23
C ARG A 61 -7.09 -4.78 -6.61
N ARG A 62 -7.00 -3.67 -7.35
CA ARG A 62 -5.72 -3.04 -7.69
C ARG A 62 -5.05 -2.45 -6.45
N HIS A 63 -3.72 -2.35 -6.51
CA HIS A 63 -2.91 -1.64 -5.53
C HIS A 63 -3.45 -0.22 -5.29
N LEU A 64 -3.49 0.19 -4.02
CA LEU A 64 -4.00 1.51 -3.60
C LEU A 64 -2.84 2.43 -3.19
N LEU A 65 -1.86 1.90 -2.47
CA LEU A 65 -0.75 2.64 -1.86
C LEU A 65 0.61 2.22 -2.42
N LEU A 66 0.79 0.93 -2.72
CA LEU A 66 2.07 0.40 -3.19
C LEU A 66 2.17 0.54 -4.72
N PRO A 67 3.39 0.66 -5.26
CA PRO A 67 3.61 0.58 -6.70
C PRO A 67 3.05 -0.70 -7.32
N GLU A 68 2.71 -0.63 -8.61
CA GLU A 68 2.20 -1.79 -9.36
C GLU A 68 3.23 -2.94 -9.46
N ASP A 69 4.52 -2.62 -9.38
CA ASP A 69 5.64 -3.58 -9.37
C ASP A 69 6.03 -4.06 -7.97
N TRP A 70 5.23 -3.73 -6.94
CA TRP A 70 5.49 -4.21 -5.59
C TRP A 70 5.43 -5.74 -5.52
N PRO A 71 6.42 -6.40 -4.89
CA PRO A 71 6.45 -7.87 -4.85
C PRO A 71 5.20 -8.48 -4.22
N GLU A 72 4.61 -9.47 -4.90
CA GLU A 72 3.48 -10.22 -4.35
C GLU A 72 3.85 -10.95 -3.05
N GLY A 73 2.90 -11.00 -2.12
CA GLY A 73 3.11 -11.66 -0.82
C GLY A 73 4.01 -10.90 0.17
N VAL A 74 4.49 -9.71 -0.21
CA VAL A 74 5.28 -8.83 0.66
C VAL A 74 4.38 -7.75 1.24
N TYR A 75 4.30 -7.70 2.56
CA TYR A 75 3.34 -6.86 3.28
C TYR A 75 4.07 -5.95 4.29
N PRO A 76 4.29 -4.66 3.95
CA PRO A 76 5.16 -3.75 4.72
C PRO A 76 4.82 -3.57 6.19
N LEU A 77 3.53 -3.64 6.54
CA LEU A 77 3.08 -3.41 7.91
C LEU A 77 3.06 -4.68 8.76
N ARG A 78 3.46 -5.83 8.23
CA ARG A 78 3.62 -7.05 9.04
C ARG A 78 4.87 -6.95 9.91
N LYS A 79 4.78 -7.47 11.14
CA LYS A 79 5.87 -7.43 12.13
C LYS A 79 7.14 -8.15 11.70
N ASP A 80 7.02 -9.12 10.81
CA ASP A 80 8.14 -9.88 10.26
C ASP A 80 8.67 -9.31 8.95
N PHE A 81 8.10 -8.21 8.46
CA PHE A 81 8.64 -7.49 7.31
C PHE A 81 10.04 -6.98 7.63
N ARG A 82 10.95 -7.20 6.69
CA ARG A 82 12.31 -6.68 6.72
C ARG A 82 12.43 -5.68 5.59
N VAL A 83 12.79 -4.45 5.94
CA VAL A 83 13.17 -3.44 4.95
C VAL A 83 14.40 -3.99 4.23
N PRO A 84 14.36 -4.15 2.89
CA PRO A 84 15.55 -4.57 2.17
C PRO A 84 16.63 -3.49 2.28
N ASP A 85 17.88 -3.92 2.21
CA ASP A 85 19.04 -3.02 2.27
C ASP A 85 19.06 -2.04 1.09
N GLU A 86 18.51 -2.44 -0.07
CA GLU A 86 18.28 -1.55 -1.20
C GLU A 86 16.80 -1.10 -1.24
N PRO A 87 16.53 0.22 -1.38
CA PRO A 87 15.17 0.71 -1.46
C PRO A 87 14.49 0.22 -2.74
N PHE A 88 13.29 -0.37 -2.60
CA PHE A 88 12.42 -0.72 -3.73
C PHE A 88 12.14 0.49 -4.64
N MET A 89 12.18 1.70 -4.06
CA MET A 89 12.05 2.97 -4.77
C MET A 89 13.43 3.51 -5.17
N SER A 90 14.03 2.90 -6.18
CA SER A 90 14.95 3.63 -7.05
C SER A 90 14.22 3.89 -8.36
N THR A 91 13.39 4.93 -8.43
CA THR A 91 13.01 5.52 -9.72
C THR A 91 14.17 6.32 -10.33
N ARG A 92 15.43 5.91 -10.09
CA ARG A 92 16.46 6.15 -11.08
C ARG A 92 16.32 5.04 -12.11
N PRO A 93 16.02 5.37 -13.38
CA PRO A 93 15.97 4.37 -14.42
C PRO A 93 17.29 3.59 -14.40
N SER A 94 17.17 2.28 -14.21
CA SER A 94 18.24 1.33 -14.39
C SER A 94 18.73 1.44 -15.85
N GLY A 95 19.99 1.85 -16.02
CA GLY A 95 20.68 1.77 -17.31
C GLY A 95 21.81 2.76 -17.52
N HIS A 96 21.80 3.90 -16.82
CA HIS A 96 22.83 4.90 -16.98
C HIS A 96 23.94 4.72 -15.94
N SER A 97 25.16 4.49 -16.42
CA SER A 97 26.34 4.49 -15.55
C SER A 97 26.48 5.87 -14.90
N LEU A 98 27.25 5.99 -13.82
CA LEU A 98 27.55 7.31 -13.23
C LEU A 98 28.16 8.28 -14.26
N GLU A 99 28.87 7.74 -15.27
CA GLU A 99 29.43 8.52 -16.37
C GLU A 99 28.34 9.07 -17.30
N ASP A 100 27.23 8.35 -17.48
CA ASP A 100 26.11 8.80 -18.30
C ASP A 100 25.33 9.93 -17.60
N LEU A 101 25.16 9.84 -16.27
CA LEU A 101 24.56 10.92 -15.48
C LEU A 101 25.46 12.16 -15.45
N GLN A 102 26.77 11.97 -15.32
CA GLN A 102 27.74 13.08 -15.40
C GLN A 102 27.74 13.73 -16.79
N ARG A 103 27.54 12.94 -17.86
CA ARG A 103 27.40 13.45 -19.23
C ARG A 103 26.12 14.25 -19.42
N MET A 104 24.98 13.74 -18.93
CA MET A 104 23.70 14.45 -18.99
C MET A 104 23.71 15.75 -18.19
N LEU A 105 24.36 15.78 -17.02
CA LEU A 105 24.50 16.99 -16.22
C LEU A 105 25.41 18.03 -16.92
N ALA A 106 26.51 17.60 -17.54
CA ALA A 106 27.40 18.48 -18.29
C ALA A 106 26.73 19.07 -19.56
N GLU A 107 25.83 18.32 -20.21
CA GLU A 107 25.04 18.81 -21.35
C GLU A 107 24.04 19.89 -20.90
N LEU A 108 23.38 19.71 -19.75
CA LEU A 108 22.46 20.70 -19.19
C LEU A 108 23.18 21.97 -18.69
N GLU A 109 24.43 21.86 -18.25
CA GLU A 109 25.26 23.00 -17.86
C GLU A 109 25.88 23.73 -19.08
N GLY A 110 25.94 23.08 -20.24
CA GLY A 110 26.51 23.62 -21.48
C GLY A 110 25.56 24.47 -22.34
N GLU A 111 24.24 24.41 -22.10
CA GLU A 111 23.24 25.16 -22.89
C GLU A 111 22.94 26.57 -22.36
N GLY A 112 23.67 27.03 -21.33
CA GLY A 112 23.51 28.36 -20.72
C GLY A 112 24.29 29.50 -21.38
N GLY A 113 24.91 29.30 -22.54
CA GLY A 113 25.74 30.33 -23.15
C GLY A 113 25.93 30.20 -24.65
N ASN A 114 24.93 30.61 -25.43
CA ASN A 114 25.10 31.46 -26.63
C ASN A 114 23.74 31.74 -27.30
N GLN A 115 23.18 32.92 -27.00
CA GLN A 115 22.53 33.92 -27.87
C GLN A 115 21.35 34.61 -27.20
#